data_AF-A0A2D6QYD3-F1
#
_entry.id   AF-A0A2D6QYD3-F1
#
_cell.length_a   1.000
_cell.length_b   1.000
_cell.length_c   1.000
_cell.angle_alpha   90.00
_cell.angle_beta   90.00
_cell.angle_gamma   90.00
#
_symmetry.space_group_name_H-M   'P 1'
#
loop_
_entity.id
_entity.type
_entity.pdbx_description
1 polymer ?
#
loop_
_entity_poly.entity_id
_entity_poly.type
_entity_poly.pdbx_seq_one_letter_code
_entity_poly.pdbx_strand_id
1 'polypeptide(L)'
;MALRPSRLSPSLEDVRPYGGTAMYDAMLEALPLFSGRRHQRAAIVLVSDGADTASDHPVREVRQRLRRSDAFVYAIAIDAKESMPINDRVNPQALREMTDESGGYTEVVLDTADLAPAAQRIADELNHQYTLGYSPSKAPDGRYRRIRVRITDRDYRVRARQGYVATP
;
A
#
# COMPACT_ATOMS: atom_id res chain seq x y z
N MET A 1 22.38 -0.38 6.15
CA MET A 1 22.59 -1.80 6.49
C MET A 1 21.32 -2.55 6.09
N ALA A 2 21.36 -3.53 5.18
CA ALA A 2 20.15 -4.28 4.81
C ALA A 2 19.75 -5.17 6.00
N LEU A 3 18.51 -5.04 6.48
CA LEU A 3 17.98 -5.86 7.56
C LEU A 3 17.89 -7.31 7.06
N ARG A 4 18.56 -8.24 7.74
CA ARG A 4 18.40 -9.68 7.47
C ARG A 4 17.07 -10.14 8.10
N PRO A 5 16.32 -11.08 7.47
CA PRO A 5 15.06 -11.58 8.03
C PRO A 5 15.18 -12.02 9.50
N SER A 6 16.31 -12.64 9.86
CA SER A 6 16.60 -13.10 11.23
C SER A 6 16.71 -11.99 12.29
N ARG A 7 16.84 -10.71 11.88
CA ARG A 7 16.82 -9.56 12.79
C ARG A 7 15.45 -8.88 12.88
N LEU A 8 14.51 -9.22 11.99
CA LEU A 8 13.17 -8.64 11.96
C LEU A 8 12.21 -9.40 12.87
N SER A 9 12.27 -10.74 12.88
CA SER A 9 11.37 -11.57 13.70
C SER A 9 11.38 -11.18 15.19
N PRO A 10 12.55 -11.02 15.85
CA PRO A 10 12.57 -10.65 17.27
C PRO A 10 11.98 -9.26 17.53
N SER A 11 12.22 -8.30 16.63
CA SER A 11 11.69 -6.94 16.76
C SER A 11 10.18 -6.85 16.53
N LEU A 12 9.60 -7.78 15.79
CA LEU A 12 8.14 -7.87 15.59
C LEU A 12 7.45 -8.60 16.75
N GLU A 13 8.13 -9.59 17.37
CA GLU A 13 7.62 -10.32 18.54
C GLU A 13 7.42 -9.41 19.77
N ASP A 14 8.24 -8.36 19.90
CA ASP A 14 8.15 -7.40 21.00
C ASP A 14 7.07 -6.32 20.80
N VAL A 15 6.42 -6.27 19.63
CA VAL A 15 5.37 -5.27 19.34
C VAL A 15 4.10 -5.66 20.08
N ARG A 16 3.68 -4.81 21.03
CA ARG A 16 2.40 -4.97 21.73
C ARG A 16 1.36 -4.01 21.14
N PRO A 17 0.18 -4.50 20.73
CA PRO A 17 -0.90 -3.62 20.30
C PRO A 17 -1.41 -2.81 21.48
N TYR A 18 -1.61 -1.51 21.27
CA TYR A 18 -2.19 -0.60 22.25
C TYR A 18 -2.85 0.59 21.55
N GLY A 19 -3.93 1.12 22.13
CA GLY A 19 -4.64 2.29 21.60
C GLY A 19 -5.60 1.94 20.46
N GLY A 20 -5.90 2.94 19.62
CA GLY A 20 -6.71 2.79 18.41
C GLY A 20 -5.86 2.58 17.15
N THR A 21 -6.51 2.55 16.00
CA THR A 21 -5.86 2.28 14.71
C THR A 21 -5.56 3.61 14.01
N ALA A 22 -4.30 4.08 14.09
CA ALA A 22 -3.82 5.29 13.40
C ALA A 22 -3.12 4.93 12.08
N MET A 23 -3.87 4.32 11.17
CA MET A 23 -3.38 3.78 9.91
C MET A 23 -2.93 4.87 8.95
N TYR A 24 -3.67 5.97 8.85
CA TYR A 24 -3.34 7.07 7.93
C TYR A 24 -2.07 7.78 8.35
N ASP A 25 -1.87 7.99 9.64
CA ASP A 25 -0.66 8.63 10.17
C ASP A 25 0.56 7.73 9.97
N ALA A 26 0.43 6.43 10.27
CA ALA A 26 1.49 5.46 10.00
C ALA A 26 1.92 5.45 8.53
N MET A 27 0.96 5.58 7.60
CA MET A 27 1.26 5.73 6.17
C MET A 27 2.01 7.04 5.87
N LEU A 28 1.60 8.16 6.46
CA LEU A 28 2.25 9.45 6.28
C LEU A 28 3.68 9.48 6.84
N GLU A 29 3.94 8.74 7.92
CA GLU A 29 5.28 8.55 8.48
C GLU A 29 6.15 7.60 7.65
N ALA A 30 5.55 6.55 7.08
CA ALA A 30 6.28 5.56 6.27
C ALA A 30 6.70 6.12 4.90
N LEU A 31 5.87 6.97 4.27
CA LEU A 31 6.12 7.46 2.91
C LEU A 31 7.47 8.20 2.74
N PRO A 32 7.88 9.13 3.63
CA PRO A 32 9.18 9.79 3.55
C PRO A 32 10.38 8.82 3.55
N LEU A 33 10.25 7.64 4.16
CA LEU A 33 11.34 6.64 4.21
C LEU A 33 11.72 6.13 2.81
N PHE A 34 10.83 6.25 1.83
CA PHE A 34 11.07 5.84 0.45
C PHE A 34 12.05 6.75 -0.27
N SER A 35 12.17 8.02 0.13
CA SER A 35 13.14 8.94 -0.47
C SER A 35 14.59 8.56 -0.13
N GLY A 36 14.81 7.90 1.02
CA GLY A 36 16.12 7.45 1.49
C GLY A 36 16.44 5.98 1.18
N ARG A 37 15.61 5.30 0.38
CA ARG A 37 15.74 3.84 0.18
C ARG A 37 17.00 3.47 -0.60
N ARG A 38 17.70 2.44 -0.11
CA ARG A 38 18.89 1.89 -0.75
C ARG A 38 18.57 1.02 -1.98
N HIS A 39 17.37 0.43 -2.01
CA HIS A 39 16.91 -0.44 -3.09
C HIS A 39 15.80 0.28 -3.85
N GLN A 40 15.91 0.32 -5.18
CA GLN A 40 14.89 0.96 -6.04
C GLN A 40 13.53 0.28 -5.91
N ARG A 41 13.53 -1.04 -5.70
CA ARG A 41 12.33 -1.82 -5.39
C ARG A 41 12.09 -1.81 -3.89
N ALA A 42 11.01 -1.16 -3.48
CA ALA A 42 10.51 -1.20 -2.11
C ALA A 42 8.98 -1.08 -2.15
N ALA A 43 8.32 -1.65 -1.16
CA ALA A 43 6.88 -1.58 -1.00
C ALA A 43 6.51 -1.40 0.48
N ILE A 44 5.37 -0.75 0.71
CA ILE A 44 4.71 -0.71 2.00
C ILE A 44 3.70 -1.85 1.99
N VAL A 45 3.76 -2.70 3.02
CA VAL A 45 2.75 -3.72 3.27
C VAL A 45 2.03 -3.31 4.55
N LEU A 46 0.78 -2.90 4.40
CA LEU A 46 -0.08 -2.48 5.49
C LEU A 46 -0.91 -3.67 5.96
N VAL A 47 -0.78 -4.07 7.22
CA VAL A 47 -1.59 -5.14 7.80
C VAL A 47 -2.46 -4.50 8.87
N SER A 48 -3.78 -4.63 8.75
CA SER A 48 -4.72 -4.01 9.69
C SER A 48 -6.02 -4.81 9.80
N ASP A 49 -6.54 -4.88 11.02
CA ASP A 49 -7.75 -5.58 11.47
C ASP A 49 -8.91 -4.64 11.82
N GLY A 50 -8.73 -3.33 11.67
CA GLY A 50 -9.78 -2.34 11.94
C GLY A 50 -9.85 -1.20 10.90
N ALA A 51 -10.91 -0.39 10.99
CA ALA A 51 -10.91 0.93 10.38
C ALA A 51 -9.93 1.85 11.10
N ASP A 52 -9.54 2.94 10.44
CA ASP A 52 -8.82 4.01 11.12
C ASP A 52 -9.73 4.68 12.16
N THR A 53 -9.29 4.69 13.41
CA THR A 53 -10.06 5.24 14.56
C THR A 53 -9.31 6.30 15.35
N ALA A 54 -8.03 6.50 15.04
CA ALA A 54 -7.15 7.33 15.87
C ALA A 54 -6.25 8.27 15.07
N SER A 55 -6.34 8.31 13.73
CA SER A 55 -5.49 9.23 12.98
C SER A 55 -5.92 10.68 13.07
N ASP A 56 -4.93 11.56 13.19
CA ASP A 56 -5.10 13.01 13.08
C ASP A 56 -5.29 13.42 11.61
N HIS A 57 -4.78 12.61 10.68
CA HIS A 57 -4.85 12.88 9.26
C HIS A 57 -5.92 12.06 8.52
N PRO A 58 -6.62 12.65 7.54
CA PRO A 58 -7.62 11.95 6.74
C PRO A 58 -6.99 11.21 5.55
N VAL A 59 -7.63 10.13 5.10
CA VAL A 59 -7.22 9.33 3.92
C VAL A 59 -6.89 10.16 2.67
N ARG A 60 -7.60 11.28 2.45
CA ARG A 60 -7.35 12.19 1.32
C ARG A 60 -5.92 12.71 1.28
N GLU A 61 -5.31 12.93 2.45
CA GLU A 61 -3.94 13.42 2.54
C GLU A 61 -2.93 12.33 2.17
N VAL A 62 -3.13 11.11 2.69
CA VAL A 62 -2.35 9.92 2.30
C VAL A 62 -2.37 9.74 0.79
N ARG A 63 -3.55 9.81 0.16
CA ARG A 63 -3.70 9.71 -1.30
C ARG A 63 -2.93 10.80 -2.05
N GLN A 64 -2.99 12.04 -1.58
CA GLN A 64 -2.24 13.14 -2.18
C GLN A 64 -0.72 12.96 -2.09
N ARG A 65 -0.24 12.36 -1.00
CA ARG A 65 1.19 12.03 -0.82
C ARG A 65 1.60 10.85 -1.69
N LEU A 66 0.77 9.81 -1.78
CA LEU A 66 0.99 8.64 -2.64
C LEU A 66 1.14 9.03 -4.11
N ARG A 67 0.28 9.94 -4.61
CA ARG A 67 0.35 10.44 -6.01
C ARG A 67 1.67 11.15 -6.35
N ARG A 68 2.41 11.62 -5.34
CA ARG A 68 3.71 12.29 -5.48
C ARG A 68 4.89 11.39 -5.08
N SER A 69 4.61 10.16 -4.68
CA SER A 69 5.60 9.17 -4.29
C SER A 69 5.77 8.10 -5.36
N ASP A 70 6.85 7.33 -5.27
CA ASP A 70 7.07 6.10 -6.03
C ASP A 70 7.02 4.86 -5.12
N ALA A 71 6.22 4.95 -4.05
CA ALA A 71 5.94 3.82 -3.17
C ALA A 71 4.87 2.93 -3.81
N PHE A 72 5.09 1.61 -3.77
CA PHE A 72 4.03 0.61 -3.98
C PHE A 72 3.42 0.26 -2.64
N VAL A 73 2.09 0.28 -2.54
CA VAL A 73 1.36 -0.02 -1.30
C VAL A 73 0.47 -1.22 -1.53
N TYR A 74 0.68 -2.24 -0.72
CA TYR A 74 -0.18 -3.40 -0.59
C TYR A 74 -0.83 -3.37 0.78
N ALA A 75 -2.02 -3.95 0.88
CA ALA A 75 -2.70 -4.07 2.16
C ALA A 75 -3.19 -5.50 2.38
N ILE A 76 -3.13 -5.97 3.61
CA ILE A 76 -3.84 -7.16 4.07
C ILE A 76 -4.84 -6.69 5.14
N ALA A 77 -6.11 -6.70 4.77
CA ALA A 77 -7.26 -6.37 5.59
C ALA A 77 -7.72 -7.64 6.33
N ILE A 78 -7.70 -7.64 7.65
CA ILE A 78 -8.19 -8.75 8.48
C ILE A 78 -9.61 -8.43 8.92
N ASP A 79 -10.61 -8.88 8.15
CA ASP A 79 -12.04 -8.71 8.48
C ASP A 79 -12.52 -9.96 9.22
N ALA A 80 -12.15 -10.06 10.49
CA ALA A 80 -12.56 -11.18 11.35
C ALA A 80 -14.10 -11.23 11.47
N LYS A 81 -14.66 -12.44 11.47
CA LYS A 81 -16.13 -12.66 11.51
C LYS A 81 -16.81 -12.21 12.82
N GLU A 82 -16.05 -11.73 13.81
CA GLU A 82 -16.59 -11.35 15.10
C GLU A 82 -17.41 -10.04 15.05
N SER A 83 -18.28 -9.88 16.05
CA SER A 83 -19.24 -8.78 16.18
C SER A 83 -18.57 -7.46 16.56
N MET A 84 -17.66 -6.97 15.73
CA MET A 84 -17.17 -5.61 15.85
C MET A 84 -18.28 -4.62 15.45
N PRO A 85 -18.40 -3.48 16.16
CA PRO A 85 -19.25 -2.38 15.71
C PRO A 85 -18.93 -2.01 14.27
N ILE A 86 -19.96 -1.67 13.47
CA ILE A 86 -19.81 -1.34 12.03
C ILE A 86 -18.72 -0.27 11.80
N ASN A 87 -18.54 0.66 12.73
CA ASN A 87 -17.58 1.75 12.64
C ASN A 87 -16.11 1.31 12.86
N ASP A 88 -15.90 0.17 13.53
CA ASP A 88 -14.56 -0.33 13.88
C ASP A 88 -14.08 -1.43 12.93
N ARG A 89 -15.00 -2.03 12.17
CA ARG A 89 -14.67 -3.04 11.15
C ARG A 89 -13.70 -2.46 10.13
N VAL A 90 -12.78 -3.29 9.65
CA VAL A 90 -11.93 -2.92 8.52
C VAL A 90 -12.79 -2.31 7.42
N ASN A 91 -12.30 -1.23 6.85
CA ASN A 91 -12.88 -0.62 5.66
C ASN A 91 -12.00 -0.98 4.44
N PRO A 92 -12.26 -2.11 3.75
CA PRO A 92 -11.50 -2.49 2.56
C PRO A 92 -11.53 -1.42 1.48
N GLN A 93 -12.57 -0.57 1.43
CA GLN A 93 -12.63 0.50 0.44
C GLN A 93 -11.57 1.57 0.72
N ALA A 94 -11.41 2.01 1.96
CA ALA A 94 -10.37 2.98 2.32
C ALA A 94 -8.96 2.43 2.02
N LEU A 95 -8.72 1.15 2.32
CA LEU A 95 -7.47 0.47 1.97
C LEU A 95 -7.26 0.42 0.46
N ARG A 96 -8.28 0.03 -0.31
CA ARG A 96 -8.22 -0.02 -1.78
C ARG A 96 -7.95 1.35 -2.38
N GLU A 97 -8.56 2.41 -1.85
CA GLU A 97 -8.31 3.78 -2.30
C GLU A 97 -6.84 4.19 -2.15
N MET A 98 -6.14 3.69 -1.13
CA MET A 98 -4.70 3.92 -0.98
C MET A 98 -3.87 3.02 -1.88
N THR A 99 -4.15 1.71 -1.90
CA THR A 99 -3.36 0.76 -2.69
C THR A 99 -3.45 1.05 -4.19
N ASP A 100 -4.63 1.41 -4.68
CA ASP A 100 -4.85 1.67 -6.10
C ASP A 100 -4.08 2.91 -6.62
N GLU A 101 -3.92 3.96 -5.80
CA GLU A 101 -3.14 5.15 -6.18
C GLU A 101 -1.65 4.79 -6.43
N SER A 102 -1.15 3.78 -5.71
CA SER A 102 0.22 3.28 -5.80
C SER A 102 0.44 2.21 -6.89
N GLY A 103 -0.64 1.56 -7.36
CA GLY A 103 -0.59 0.42 -8.26
C GLY A 103 -0.45 -0.95 -7.57
N GLY A 104 -0.50 -1.01 -6.24
CA GLY A 104 -0.64 -2.26 -5.50
C GLY A 104 -2.11 -2.70 -5.37
N TYR A 105 -2.41 -3.50 -4.35
CA TYR A 105 -3.78 -3.97 -4.09
C TYR A 105 -4.01 -4.41 -2.64
N THR A 106 -5.28 -4.57 -2.27
CA THR A 106 -5.72 -5.08 -0.96
C THR A 106 -6.14 -6.56 -1.05
N GLU A 107 -5.49 -7.41 -0.25
CA GLU A 107 -5.99 -8.73 0.14
C GLU A 107 -6.96 -8.56 1.32
N VAL A 108 -8.11 -9.22 1.27
CA VAL A 108 -9.04 -9.27 2.41
C VAL A 108 -9.07 -10.70 2.91
N VAL A 109 -8.72 -10.89 4.17
CA VAL A 109 -8.68 -12.19 4.84
C VAL A 109 -9.71 -12.21 5.96
N LEU A 110 -10.33 -13.37 6.18
CA LEU A 110 -11.38 -13.55 7.20
C LEU A 110 -10.85 -14.26 8.46
N ASP A 111 -9.68 -14.89 8.34
CA ASP A 111 -9.01 -15.64 9.40
C ASP A 111 -7.51 -15.35 9.36
N THR A 112 -6.87 -15.42 10.53
CA THR A 112 -5.42 -15.33 10.67
C THR A 112 -4.67 -16.43 9.90
N ALA A 113 -5.29 -17.60 9.70
CA ALA A 113 -4.72 -18.68 8.89
C ALA A 113 -4.52 -18.26 7.42
N ASP A 114 -5.31 -17.30 6.92
CA ASP A 114 -5.22 -16.80 5.55
C ASP A 114 -4.17 -15.69 5.37
N LEU A 115 -3.58 -15.19 6.47
CA LEU A 115 -2.59 -14.11 6.46
C LEU A 115 -1.32 -14.54 5.71
N ALA A 116 -0.79 -15.73 6.01
CA ALA A 116 0.42 -16.24 5.36
C ALA A 116 0.22 -16.46 3.84
N PRO A 117 -0.86 -17.11 3.37
CA PRO A 117 -1.19 -17.14 1.94
C PRO A 117 -1.34 -15.76 1.29
N ALA A 118 -1.96 -14.79 1.95
CA ALA A 118 -2.10 -13.43 1.44
C ALA A 118 -0.74 -12.71 1.31
N ALA A 119 0.12 -12.82 2.33
CA ALA A 119 1.47 -12.29 2.29
C ALA A 119 2.31 -12.93 1.18
N GLN A 120 2.16 -14.24 0.96
CA GLN A 120 2.85 -14.95 -0.12
C GLN A 120 2.45 -14.41 -1.51
N ARG A 121 1.14 -14.18 -1.76
CA ARG A 121 0.68 -13.61 -3.03
C ARG A 121 1.26 -12.21 -3.28
N ILE A 122 1.32 -11.37 -2.24
CA ILE A 122 1.97 -10.07 -2.33
C ILE A 122 3.46 -10.22 -2.62
N ALA A 123 4.15 -11.15 -1.95
CA ALA A 123 5.56 -11.42 -2.21
C ALA A 123 5.81 -11.90 -3.65
N ASP A 124 4.95 -12.78 -4.18
CA ASP A 124 5.02 -13.26 -5.55
C ASP A 124 4.81 -12.10 -6.54
N GLU A 125 3.83 -11.24 -6.33
CA GLU A 125 3.61 -10.04 -7.16
C GLU A 125 4.82 -9.08 -7.12
N LEU A 126 5.41 -8.86 -5.95
CA LEU A 126 6.61 -8.02 -5.78
C LEU A 126 7.82 -8.57 -6.57
N ASN A 127 7.89 -9.89 -6.78
CA ASN A 127 8.92 -10.52 -7.61
C ASN A 127 8.67 -10.34 -9.11
N HIS A 128 7.41 -10.16 -9.54
CA HIS A 128 6.99 -10.03 -10.94
C HIS A 128 6.74 -8.59 -11.38
N GLN A 129 7.59 -7.65 -10.97
CA GLN A 129 7.48 -6.24 -11.35
C GLN A 129 8.24 -5.91 -12.66
N TYR A 130 7.52 -5.25 -13.57
CA TYR A 130 8.07 -4.71 -14.81
C TYR A 130 8.16 -3.18 -14.75
N THR A 131 9.23 -2.61 -15.28
CA THR A 131 9.39 -1.15 -15.42
C THR A 131 9.11 -0.75 -16.87
N LEU A 132 8.13 0.12 -17.07
CA LEU A 132 7.78 0.68 -18.37
C LEU A 132 8.08 2.17 -18.38
N GLY A 133 8.88 2.61 -19.35
CA GLY A 133 9.16 4.03 -19.60
C GLY A 133 8.31 4.56 -20.74
N TYR A 134 7.83 5.80 -20.61
CA TYR A 134 7.24 6.55 -21.72
C TYR A 134 7.63 8.03 -21.59
N SER A 135 7.69 8.74 -22.72
CA SER A 135 7.92 10.18 -22.74
C SER A 135 6.59 10.91 -22.82
N PRO A 136 6.22 11.74 -21.82
CA PRO A 136 5.01 12.56 -21.90
C PRO A 136 5.11 13.57 -23.05
N SER A 137 4.01 13.77 -23.79
CA SER A 137 3.95 14.75 -24.89
C SER A 137 3.88 16.22 -24.45
N LYS A 138 3.67 16.47 -23.14
CA LYS A 138 3.55 17.82 -22.56
C LYS A 138 4.58 18.00 -21.45
N ALA A 139 5.20 19.19 -21.40
CA ALA A 139 6.07 19.61 -20.30
C ALA A 139 5.32 19.55 -18.95
N PRO A 140 6.02 19.29 -17.82
CA PRO A 140 5.39 19.23 -16.50
C PRO A 140 4.70 20.56 -16.14
N ASP A 141 3.50 20.46 -15.56
CA ASP A 141 2.58 21.58 -15.30
C ASP A 141 2.00 21.58 -13.88
N GLY A 142 2.56 20.77 -12.99
CA GLY A 142 2.10 20.55 -11.61
C GLY A 142 0.78 19.79 -11.49
N ARG A 143 0.17 19.38 -12.61
CA ARG A 143 -1.13 18.71 -12.61
C ARG A 143 -1.01 17.19 -12.52
N TYR A 144 -2.05 16.56 -11.98
CA TYR A 144 -2.16 15.10 -11.98
C TYR A 144 -2.41 14.58 -13.40
N ARG A 145 -1.64 13.58 -13.80
CA ARG A 145 -1.75 12.90 -15.09
C ARG A 145 -2.06 11.44 -14.86
N ARG A 146 -3.16 11.00 -15.46
CA ARG A 146 -3.61 9.61 -15.38
C ARG A 146 -2.75 8.72 -16.26
N ILE A 147 -2.35 7.58 -15.73
CA ILE A 147 -1.70 6.50 -16.45
C ILE A 147 -2.74 5.40 -16.68
N ARG A 148 -2.70 4.80 -17.87
CA ARG A 148 -3.50 3.61 -18.19
C ARG A 148 -2.63 2.65 -18.98
N VAL A 149 -2.37 1.50 -18.39
CA VAL A 149 -1.71 0.39 -19.06
C VAL A 149 -2.79 -0.54 -19.58
N ARG A 150 -2.65 -0.97 -20.84
CA ARG A 150 -3.52 -1.96 -21.47
C ARG A 150 -2.64 -3.04 -22.07
N ILE A 151 -3.09 -4.27 -21.95
CA ILE A 151 -2.47 -5.43 -22.57
C ILE A 151 -3.45 -6.07 -23.55
N THR A 152 -2.90 -6.74 -24.57
CA THR A 152 -3.66 -7.39 -25.61
C THR A 152 -4.24 -8.71 -25.13
N ASP A 153 -3.45 -9.45 -24.35
CA ASP A 153 -3.84 -10.71 -23.74
C ASP A 153 -4.78 -10.45 -22.55
N ARG A 154 -5.87 -11.21 -22.44
CA ARG A 154 -6.88 -11.05 -21.38
C ARG A 154 -6.71 -12.03 -20.24
N ASP A 155 -5.82 -13.01 -20.36
CA ASP A 155 -5.53 -13.99 -19.32
C ASP A 155 -4.63 -13.40 -18.23
N TYR A 156 -3.95 -12.29 -18.52
CA TYR A 156 -3.16 -11.56 -17.56
C TYR A 156 -3.94 -10.41 -16.92
N ARG A 157 -3.63 -10.14 -15.65
CA ARG A 157 -4.12 -8.97 -14.93
C ARG A 157 -2.98 -7.98 -14.78
N VAL A 158 -3.16 -6.76 -15.28
CA VAL A 158 -2.19 -5.69 -15.08
C VAL A 158 -2.62 -4.77 -13.96
N ARG A 159 -1.67 -4.47 -13.08
CA ARG A 159 -1.75 -3.40 -12.09
C ARG A 159 -0.64 -2.40 -12.33
N ALA A 160 -0.98 -1.12 -12.19
CA ALA A 160 -0.06 -0.02 -12.39
C ALA A 160 -0.56 1.18 -11.57
N ARG A 161 0.34 2.10 -11.23
CA ARG A 161 -0.07 3.37 -10.60
C ARG A 161 -1.13 4.05 -11.46
N GLN A 162 -2.15 4.62 -10.83
CA GLN A 162 -3.22 5.29 -11.56
C GLN A 162 -2.77 6.59 -12.25
N GLY A 163 -1.67 7.17 -11.78
CA GLY A 163 -1.14 8.41 -12.31
C GLY A 163 -0.08 9.01 -11.41
N TYR A 164 0.38 10.21 -11.79
CA TYR A 164 1.46 10.94 -11.12
C TYR A 164 1.18 12.44 -11.17
N VAL A 165 1.79 13.20 -10.26
CA VAL A 165 1.81 14.66 -10.34
C VAL A 165 3.01 15.08 -11.18
N ALA A 166 2.78 15.81 -12.27
CA ALA A 166 3.84 16.27 -13.16
C ALA A 166 4.49 17.55 -12.63
N THR A 167 5.25 17.44 -11.54
CA THR A 167 5.94 18.58 -10.92
C THR A 167 6.99 19.17 -11.88
N PRO A 168 7.02 20.51 -12.07
CA PRO A 168 8.01 21.20 -12.90
C PRO A 168 9.46 20.96 -12.49
#